data_AF-A0AA36IKE0-F1
#
_entry.id   AF-A0AA36IKE0-F1
#
_cell.length_a   1.000
_cell.length_b   1.000
_cell.length_c   1.000
_cell.angle_alpha   90.00
_cell.angle_beta   90.00
_cell.angle_gamma   90.00
#
_symmetry.space_group_name_H-M   'P 1'
#
loop_
_entity.id
_entity.type
_entity.pdbx_description
1 polymer ?
#
loop_
_entity_poly.entity_id
_entity_poly.type
_entity_poly.pdbx_seq_one_letter_code
_entity_poly.pdbx_strand_id
1 'polypeptide(L)'
;MGVFSLKHGRRQSERPMHLRFEQQMQRVTDAVKHFMQEMSEHQRADAARYLRRLLAGATEPGENCSTCYHQLCEGVAQDFLEGAAGFELLLRSEERQSFERCVLTSVLLLALSKRYRVEYGAHPAADRRMAVPYRAKDVAAERAEFGHPDVAILLSILTYYRGGLSDTHLDEVFGRLQRRAVETEAALIYEHWTGEMKDHMPEDLRKWSGVNLDNRQRVLERLYPKLRRHRRVVDFWLDEVVFPVEAKCFPHKIASTGWDLCTHDHVTTGFSGTNDTRLLLPLSIKQKDLEALTCTNGIVLRNLLIKDNNCYTALAPCEAPSGASLLVSARASKHVINVVLDAGAWVTDMSNEKFAHEWLKIRDDMEAVVFFGADNDILVMNHAGSKMPLATSPYESSLNKCLLYLDDIHTRGSDFRLAPGTHAAVTLGRRMQKDKLVQTCMRMRLLGSAVQLSQAALMSNRAAKPSSRKVSFYAPFEVDQQLAGFRARLPGQAACRDLLAILSWCLANTARAIAENLPYWAAQGITRSQRQYAYDNYYDRDDPECCDLDSLSSACAEDENWSLQEMYGQARGHRPMPAVVYSMIRRRARAANREDVLMEGGVEERIMKHVEELAKAVLCPTSLL
;
A
#
# COMPACT_ATOMS: atom_id res chain seq x y z
N MET A 1 -28.82 49.52 21.46
CA MET A 1 -28.51 49.56 22.91
C MET A 1 -29.48 48.63 23.64
N GLY A 2 -29.14 48.16 24.83
CA GLY A 2 -30.04 47.38 25.70
C GLY A 2 -29.82 45.86 25.66
N VAL A 3 -29.43 45.30 26.80
CA VAL A 3 -29.38 43.86 27.11
C VAL A 3 -29.85 43.68 28.54
N PHE A 4 -30.84 42.80 28.79
CA PHE A 4 -31.14 42.04 30.03
C PHE A 4 -32.33 41.12 29.64
N SER A 5 -32.30 39.78 29.66
CA SER A 5 -31.93 38.81 30.73
C SER A 5 -32.90 38.92 31.91
N LEU A 6 -33.67 37.92 32.34
CA LEU A 6 -33.40 36.50 32.72
C LEU A 6 -34.68 35.65 32.40
N LYS A 7 -34.92 34.34 32.62
CA LYS A 7 -34.30 33.04 33.07
C LYS A 7 -35.36 31.94 32.73
N HIS A 8 -35.22 30.59 32.75
CA HIS A 8 -34.16 29.58 32.90
C HIS A 8 -34.71 28.22 32.36
N GLY A 9 -33.88 27.20 32.09
CA GLY A 9 -34.32 25.83 31.76
C GLY A 9 -33.14 24.86 31.47
N ARG A 10 -33.27 23.56 31.75
CA ARG A 10 -32.16 22.57 31.67
C ARG A 10 -32.28 21.62 30.46
N ARG A 11 -31.25 21.53 29.60
CA ARG A 11 -30.24 20.42 29.54
C ARG A 11 -29.30 20.57 28.32
N GLN A 12 -28.23 19.77 28.35
CA GLN A 12 -27.20 19.47 27.33
C GLN A 12 -27.41 20.00 25.90
N SER A 13 -26.37 20.62 25.35
CA SER A 13 -25.99 20.50 23.94
C SER A 13 -24.47 20.50 23.79
N GLU A 14 -23.98 19.66 22.88
CA GLU A 14 -22.58 19.67 22.44
C GLU A 14 -22.35 20.86 21.50
N ARG A 15 -21.09 21.28 21.30
CA ARG A 15 -20.72 22.29 20.30
C ARG A 15 -19.59 21.77 19.38
N PRO A 16 -19.56 22.22 18.11
CA PRO A 16 -19.23 21.29 17.03
C PRO A 16 -17.80 21.40 16.51
N MET A 17 -17.27 20.28 15.99
CA MET A 17 -16.00 20.24 15.26
C MET A 17 -16.03 20.97 13.90
N HIS A 18 -17.22 21.19 13.32
CA HIS A 18 -17.43 21.72 11.96
C HIS A 18 -16.64 23.00 11.64
N LEU A 19 -16.59 23.94 12.59
CA LEU A 19 -15.95 25.25 12.42
C LEU A 19 -14.41 25.20 12.30
N ARG A 20 -13.75 24.10 12.70
CA ARG A 20 -12.30 23.92 12.50
C ARG A 20 -11.98 23.45 11.08
N PHE A 21 -12.83 22.58 10.51
CA PHE A 21 -12.64 21.96 9.20
C PHE A 21 -12.72 23.00 8.06
N GLU A 22 -13.72 23.88 8.10
CA GLU A 22 -13.90 24.96 7.12
C GLU A 22 -12.69 25.92 7.10
N GLN A 23 -12.12 26.25 8.27
CA GLN A 23 -10.92 27.11 8.36
C GLN A 23 -9.65 26.42 7.86
N GLN A 24 -9.53 25.10 8.02
CA GLN A 24 -8.45 24.33 7.39
C GLN A 24 -8.61 24.30 5.86
N MET A 25 -9.83 24.07 5.35
CA MET A 25 -10.11 23.96 3.91
C MET A 25 -9.94 25.29 3.16
N GLN A 26 -10.26 26.42 3.80
CA GLN A 26 -9.98 27.75 3.23
C GLN A 26 -8.47 27.99 3.10
N ARG A 27 -7.68 27.63 4.12
CA ARG A 27 -6.20 27.73 4.08
C ARG A 27 -5.59 26.85 2.98
N VAL A 28 -6.16 25.66 2.73
CA VAL A 28 -5.79 24.83 1.57
C VAL A 28 -6.05 25.59 0.26
N THR A 29 -7.24 26.17 0.11
CA THR A 29 -7.66 26.80 -1.15
C THR A 29 -6.89 28.09 -1.46
N ASP A 30 -6.59 28.93 -0.47
CA ASP A 30 -5.86 30.19 -0.74
C ASP A 30 -4.37 29.99 -0.94
N ALA A 31 -3.77 28.99 -0.28
CA ALA A 31 -2.37 28.67 -0.47
C ALA A 31 -2.11 27.99 -1.85
N VAL A 32 -3.09 27.21 -2.37
CA VAL A 32 -3.02 26.60 -3.71
C VAL A 32 -2.85 27.66 -4.81
N LYS A 33 -3.55 28.79 -4.72
CA LYS A 33 -3.49 29.86 -5.74
C LYS A 33 -2.09 30.44 -5.95
N HIS A 34 -1.24 30.37 -4.92
CA HIS A 34 0.14 30.84 -4.96
C HIS A 34 1.10 29.81 -5.59
N PHE A 35 0.72 28.53 -5.65
CA PHE A 35 1.57 27.44 -6.18
C PHE A 35 1.67 27.45 -7.72
N MET A 36 0.69 28.02 -8.41
CA MET A 36 0.44 27.80 -9.84
C MET A 36 1.12 28.75 -10.84
N GLN A 37 2.01 29.66 -10.42
CA GLN A 37 2.45 30.77 -11.29
C GLN A 37 3.82 30.62 -12.00
N GLU A 38 4.76 29.76 -11.58
CA GLU A 38 6.17 29.78 -12.09
C GLU A 38 6.82 28.41 -12.43
N MET A 39 6.00 27.41 -12.82
CA MET A 39 6.33 26.08 -13.41
C MET A 39 7.72 25.85 -14.07
N SER A 40 8.79 25.58 -13.31
CA SER A 40 10.11 25.10 -13.78
C SER A 40 10.75 24.07 -12.82
N GLU A 41 11.89 23.47 -13.20
CA GLU A 41 12.53 22.34 -12.50
C GLU A 41 12.76 22.58 -11.00
N HIS A 42 13.06 23.83 -10.60
CA HIS A 42 13.41 24.19 -9.23
C HIS A 42 12.28 23.94 -8.21
N GLN A 43 11.02 24.16 -8.60
CA GLN A 43 9.91 24.26 -7.64
C GLN A 43 9.09 22.97 -7.43
N ARG A 44 9.65 21.81 -7.82
CA ARG A 44 9.32 20.52 -7.16
C ARG A 44 9.67 20.54 -5.66
N ALA A 45 10.74 21.25 -5.29
CA ALA A 45 11.09 21.49 -3.89
C ALA A 45 10.02 22.35 -3.19
N ASP A 46 9.47 23.37 -3.87
CA ASP A 46 8.37 24.15 -3.35
C ASP A 46 7.04 23.38 -3.31
N ALA A 47 6.78 22.45 -4.23
CA ALA A 47 5.65 21.53 -4.11
C ALA A 47 5.73 20.70 -2.82
N ALA A 48 6.91 20.18 -2.47
CA ALA A 48 7.14 19.52 -1.18
C ALA A 48 6.96 20.47 0.01
N ARG A 49 7.54 21.69 -0.07
CA ARG A 49 7.45 22.75 0.96
C ARG A 49 6.00 23.17 1.21
N TYR A 50 5.21 23.20 0.15
CA TYR A 50 3.80 23.49 0.12
C TYR A 50 2.96 22.39 0.79
N LEU A 51 3.09 21.15 0.33
CA LEU A 51 2.35 19.99 0.86
C LEU A 51 2.67 19.74 2.35
N ARG A 52 3.91 20.00 2.79
CA ARG A 52 4.29 19.90 4.21
C ARG A 52 3.61 20.95 5.10
N ARG A 53 3.38 22.18 4.62
CA ARG A 53 2.57 23.20 5.34
C ARG A 53 1.11 22.75 5.50
N LEU A 54 0.57 22.09 4.49
CA LEU A 54 -0.79 21.57 4.47
C LEU A 54 -0.99 20.46 5.51
N LEU A 55 -0.05 19.51 5.59
CA LEU A 55 -0.05 18.44 6.59
C LEU A 55 0.23 18.96 8.02
N ALA A 56 1.09 19.98 8.17
CA ALA A 56 1.39 20.58 9.48
C ALA A 56 0.18 21.27 10.14
N GLY A 57 -0.81 21.69 9.35
CA GLY A 57 -2.08 22.25 9.85
C GLY A 57 -3.03 21.23 10.48
N ALA A 58 -2.70 19.94 10.44
CA ALA A 58 -3.48 18.84 11.03
C ALA A 58 -2.86 18.26 12.33
N THR A 59 -1.72 18.79 12.78
CA THR A 59 -1.02 18.34 14.00
C THR A 59 -0.85 19.51 14.98
N GLU A 60 -1.70 19.60 16.00
CA GLU A 60 -1.40 20.45 17.17
C GLU A 60 -0.22 19.82 17.95
N PRO A 61 0.76 20.61 18.41
CA PRO A 61 1.92 20.10 19.12
C PRO A 61 1.58 19.81 20.59
N GLY A 62 1.51 18.53 20.97
CA GLY A 62 1.34 18.15 22.39
C GLY A 62 1.19 16.66 22.67
N GLU A 63 0.53 15.91 21.78
CA GLU A 63 0.21 14.49 22.02
C GLU A 63 1.00 13.52 21.12
N ASN A 64 1.12 12.25 21.55
CA ASN A 64 1.85 11.20 20.83
C ASN A 64 1.07 10.73 19.57
N CYS A 65 1.05 11.61 18.57
CA CYS A 65 0.14 11.54 17.43
C CYS A 65 0.56 10.53 16.34
N SER A 66 1.17 9.39 16.68
CA SER A 66 1.27 8.27 15.73
C SER A 66 -0.09 7.62 15.50
N THR A 67 -0.91 7.53 16.55
CA THR A 67 -2.21 6.84 16.52
C THR A 67 -3.33 7.78 16.08
N CYS A 68 -3.45 8.96 16.70
CA CYS A 68 -4.47 9.95 16.30
C CYS A 68 -4.28 10.47 14.88
N TYR A 69 -3.05 10.65 14.38
CA TYR A 69 -2.84 11.04 12.96
C TYR A 69 -3.21 9.91 12.00
N HIS A 70 -3.00 8.64 12.40
CA HIS A 70 -3.49 7.50 11.64
C HIS A 70 -5.02 7.53 11.57
N GLN A 71 -5.70 7.63 12.71
CA GLN A 71 -7.16 7.67 12.82
C GLN A 71 -7.76 8.87 12.09
N LEU A 72 -7.16 10.06 12.18
CA LEU A 72 -7.64 11.26 11.50
C LEU A 72 -7.46 11.15 9.98
N CYS A 73 -6.30 10.72 9.50
CA CYS A 73 -6.06 10.56 8.06
C CYS A 73 -6.85 9.40 7.45
N GLU A 74 -7.04 8.28 8.16
CA GLU A 74 -7.81 7.14 7.66
C GLU A 74 -9.32 7.37 7.75
N GLY A 75 -9.81 8.00 8.82
CA GLY A 75 -11.20 8.43 8.96
C GLY A 75 -11.58 9.47 7.89
N VAL A 76 -10.78 10.54 7.74
CA VAL A 76 -11.01 11.54 6.67
C VAL A 76 -10.92 10.89 5.28
N ALA A 77 -9.98 9.96 5.05
CA ALA A 77 -9.93 9.24 3.78
C ALA A 77 -11.12 8.30 3.55
N GLN A 78 -11.83 7.86 4.61
CA GLN A 78 -12.97 6.95 4.51
C GLN A 78 -14.31 7.70 4.38
N ASP A 79 -14.55 8.72 5.21
CA ASP A 79 -15.71 9.63 5.07
C ASP A 79 -15.74 10.24 3.64
N PHE A 80 -14.56 10.54 3.07
CA PHE A 80 -14.43 11.06 1.71
C PHE A 80 -14.70 10.01 0.61
N LEU A 81 -14.46 8.72 0.89
CA LEU A 81 -14.76 7.61 -0.03
C LEU A 81 -16.22 7.15 0.04
N GLU A 82 -16.87 7.30 1.19
CA GLU A 82 -18.27 6.92 1.41
C GLU A 82 -19.25 8.09 1.11
N GLY A 83 -18.83 9.34 1.32
CA GLY A 83 -19.65 10.55 1.21
C GLY A 83 -19.87 11.13 -0.20
N ALA A 84 -19.69 10.36 -1.28
CA ALA A 84 -19.65 10.85 -2.66
C ALA A 84 -20.85 11.74 -3.07
N ALA A 85 -22.06 11.45 -2.57
CA ALA A 85 -23.28 12.23 -2.88
C ALA A 85 -23.30 13.64 -2.25
N GLY A 86 -22.59 13.85 -1.14
CA GLY A 86 -22.50 15.18 -0.51
C GLY A 86 -21.60 16.15 -1.30
N PHE A 87 -20.64 15.62 -2.05
CA PHE A 87 -19.64 16.41 -2.76
C PHE A 87 -20.12 17.01 -4.09
N GLU A 88 -21.21 16.50 -4.71
CA GLU A 88 -21.75 17.08 -5.96
C GLU A 88 -22.18 18.55 -5.81
N LEU A 89 -22.54 18.98 -4.60
CA LEU A 89 -22.88 20.38 -4.31
C LEU A 89 -21.64 21.29 -4.24
N LEU A 90 -20.46 20.74 -3.95
CA LEU A 90 -19.18 21.47 -3.90
C LEU A 90 -18.48 21.59 -5.28
N LEU A 91 -18.90 20.80 -6.27
CA LEU A 91 -18.28 20.73 -7.60
C LEU A 91 -18.75 21.82 -8.59
N ARG A 92 -19.47 22.86 -8.14
CA ARG A 92 -20.15 23.87 -8.98
C ARG A 92 -19.46 25.24 -8.99
N SER A 93 -18.14 25.30 -9.17
CA SER A 93 -17.40 26.57 -9.33
C SER A 93 -16.31 26.48 -10.40
N GLU A 94 -16.00 27.62 -11.01
CA GLU A 94 -15.29 27.78 -12.30
C GLU A 94 -13.95 27.03 -12.45
N GLU A 95 -13.64 26.71 -13.71
CA GLU A 95 -12.85 25.55 -14.13
C GLU A 95 -11.39 25.53 -13.65
N ARG A 96 -10.83 26.70 -13.32
CA ARG A 96 -9.43 26.82 -12.88
C ARG A 96 -9.20 26.30 -11.46
N GLN A 97 -10.14 26.49 -10.53
CA GLN A 97 -10.05 25.95 -9.16
C GLN A 97 -10.32 24.45 -9.11
N SER A 98 -11.16 23.95 -10.04
CA SER A 98 -11.55 22.54 -10.12
C SER A 98 -10.39 21.63 -10.50
N PHE A 99 -9.46 22.12 -11.34
CA PHE A 99 -8.18 21.48 -11.64
C PHE A 99 -7.34 21.25 -10.36
N GLU A 100 -6.96 22.33 -9.69
CA GLU A 100 -6.03 22.30 -8.55
C GLU A 100 -6.58 21.44 -7.39
N ARG A 101 -7.89 21.58 -7.12
CA ARG A 101 -8.61 20.79 -6.11
C ARG A 101 -8.62 19.31 -6.45
N CYS A 102 -8.90 18.93 -7.70
CA CYS A 102 -8.87 17.52 -8.13
C CYS A 102 -7.48 16.89 -7.97
N VAL A 103 -6.40 17.64 -8.25
CA VAL A 103 -5.02 17.17 -8.10
C VAL A 103 -4.71 16.86 -6.65
N LEU A 104 -4.77 17.87 -5.76
CA LEU A 104 -4.42 17.67 -4.37
C LEU A 104 -5.31 16.62 -3.71
N THR A 105 -6.62 16.67 -3.95
CA THR A 105 -7.56 15.68 -3.39
C THR A 105 -7.20 14.27 -3.83
N SER A 106 -7.02 14.01 -5.13
CA SER A 106 -6.82 12.64 -5.63
C SER A 106 -5.46 12.05 -5.25
N VAL A 107 -4.40 12.85 -5.35
CA VAL A 107 -3.03 12.37 -5.09
C VAL A 107 -2.78 12.25 -3.58
N LEU A 108 -3.29 13.19 -2.77
CA LEU A 108 -3.22 13.09 -1.32
C LEU A 108 -4.08 11.95 -0.78
N LEU A 109 -5.31 11.76 -1.29
CA LEU A 109 -6.16 10.62 -0.91
C LEU A 109 -5.48 9.29 -1.25
N LEU A 110 -4.86 9.16 -2.44
CA LEU A 110 -4.08 7.98 -2.80
C LEU A 110 -2.92 7.75 -1.80
N ALA A 111 -2.14 8.79 -1.48
CA ALA A 111 -1.00 8.68 -0.58
C ALA A 111 -1.39 8.36 0.88
N LEU A 112 -2.47 8.99 1.39
CA LEU A 112 -3.01 8.72 2.73
C LEU A 112 -3.72 7.36 2.82
N SER A 113 -4.30 6.88 1.73
CA SER A 113 -4.91 5.54 1.67
C SER A 113 -3.89 4.39 1.67
N LYS A 114 -2.60 4.68 1.47
CA LYS A 114 -1.52 3.70 1.49
C LYS A 114 -1.00 3.47 2.91
N ARG A 115 -0.64 2.22 3.20
CA ARG A 115 -0.15 1.77 4.50
C ARG A 115 1.37 1.87 4.56
N TYR A 116 1.87 2.75 5.42
CA TYR A 116 3.30 2.87 5.72
C TYR A 116 3.87 1.54 6.24
N ARG A 117 5.09 1.20 5.83
CA ARG A 117 5.79 -0.06 6.08
C ARG A 117 5.08 -1.32 5.55
N VAL A 118 4.04 -1.20 4.72
CA VAL A 118 3.36 -2.36 4.08
C VAL A 118 3.21 -2.18 2.56
N GLU A 119 2.88 -0.97 2.11
CA GLU A 119 2.78 -0.61 0.68
C GLU A 119 3.84 0.42 0.24
N TYR A 120 4.48 1.11 1.20
CA TYR A 120 5.59 2.03 0.96
C TYR A 120 6.44 2.27 2.23
N GLY A 121 7.65 2.76 2.05
CA GLY A 121 8.54 3.21 3.12
C GLY A 121 9.92 3.57 2.60
N ALA A 122 10.89 3.74 3.50
CA ALA A 122 12.30 3.95 3.13
C ALA A 122 12.93 2.64 2.62
N HIS A 123 13.85 2.72 1.67
CA HIS A 123 14.62 1.54 1.26
C HIS A 123 15.71 1.22 2.31
N PRO A 124 16.06 -0.06 2.56
CA PRO A 124 17.14 -0.40 3.50
C PRO A 124 18.55 0.02 3.05
N ALA A 125 18.79 0.11 1.74
CA ALA A 125 20.06 0.60 1.20
C ALA A 125 20.08 2.14 1.12
N ALA A 126 21.19 2.74 1.57
CA ALA A 126 21.32 4.17 1.85
C ALA A 126 21.46 5.08 0.60
N ASP A 127 21.49 4.47 -0.59
CA ASP A 127 21.48 5.10 -1.92
C ASP A 127 20.08 5.50 -2.39
N ARG A 128 19.02 5.04 -1.70
CA ARG A 128 17.61 5.27 -2.04
C ARG A 128 16.89 5.94 -0.86
N ARG A 129 16.90 7.28 -0.85
CA ARG A 129 16.39 8.10 0.26
C ARG A 129 14.93 8.53 0.03
N MET A 130 14.43 8.53 -1.20
CA MET A 130 13.00 8.63 -1.51
C MET A 130 12.25 7.34 -1.15
N ALA A 131 10.95 7.46 -0.90
CA ALA A 131 10.11 6.31 -0.56
C ALA A 131 9.93 5.38 -1.76
N VAL A 132 10.06 4.07 -1.50
CA VAL A 132 9.91 3.00 -2.48
C VAL A 132 8.63 2.19 -2.24
N PRO A 133 8.07 1.51 -3.27
CA PRO A 133 7.02 0.51 -3.07
C PRO A 133 7.50 -0.62 -2.17
N TYR A 134 6.62 -1.13 -1.31
CA TYR A 134 6.86 -2.34 -0.54
C TYR A 134 6.09 -3.52 -1.15
N ARG A 135 6.67 -4.73 -1.06
CA ARG A 135 6.04 -5.99 -1.47
C ARG A 135 5.13 -6.56 -0.38
N ALA A 136 5.43 -6.25 0.88
CA ALA A 136 4.72 -6.69 2.09
C ALA A 136 5.18 -5.85 3.30
N LYS A 137 4.71 -6.18 4.50
CA LYS A 137 5.25 -5.68 5.78
C LYS A 137 6.80 -5.66 5.76
N ASP A 138 7.40 -4.49 5.99
CA ASP A 138 8.84 -4.24 6.12
C ASP A 138 9.74 -4.66 4.92
N VAL A 139 9.19 -5.29 3.88
CA VAL A 139 9.93 -5.73 2.68
C VAL A 139 9.78 -4.71 1.55
N ALA A 140 10.77 -3.82 1.43
CA ALA A 140 10.92 -2.92 0.29
C ALA A 140 11.16 -3.68 -1.02
N ALA A 141 10.73 -3.11 -2.15
CA ALA A 141 10.99 -3.66 -3.48
C ALA A 141 12.35 -3.18 -4.00
N GLU A 142 13.34 -4.08 -4.03
CA GLU A 142 14.78 -3.87 -4.36
C GLU A 142 15.10 -2.85 -5.47
N ARG A 143 14.28 -2.79 -6.53
CA ARG A 143 14.52 -2.01 -7.75
C ARG A 143 13.29 -1.23 -8.23
N ALA A 144 12.27 -1.07 -7.38
CA ALA A 144 11.05 -0.36 -7.76
C ALA A 144 10.98 1.03 -7.12
N GLU A 145 10.39 1.97 -7.86
CA GLU A 145 10.16 3.36 -7.45
C GLU A 145 8.74 3.78 -7.86
N PHE A 146 8.23 4.87 -7.28
CA PHE A 146 6.94 5.41 -7.67
C PHE A 146 7.07 6.28 -8.92
N GLY A 147 6.79 5.72 -10.10
CA GLY A 147 6.81 6.42 -11.40
C GLY A 147 5.79 7.56 -11.60
N HIS A 148 5.26 8.14 -10.51
CA HIS A 148 4.51 9.39 -10.51
C HIS A 148 5.17 10.32 -9.47
N PRO A 149 5.72 11.50 -9.88
CA PRO A 149 6.60 12.30 -9.03
C PRO A 149 5.92 12.77 -7.73
N ASP A 150 4.71 13.32 -7.80
CA ASP A 150 4.02 13.84 -6.60
C ASP A 150 3.65 12.73 -5.60
N VAL A 151 3.38 11.51 -6.09
CA VAL A 151 3.18 10.33 -5.22
C VAL A 151 4.51 9.94 -4.55
N ALA A 152 5.62 9.92 -5.29
CA ALA A 152 6.93 9.65 -4.74
C ALA A 152 7.33 10.67 -3.66
N ILE A 153 7.12 11.97 -3.92
CA ILE A 153 7.38 13.07 -2.99
C ILE A 153 6.50 12.97 -1.74
N LEU A 154 5.18 12.78 -1.89
CA LEU A 154 4.25 12.65 -0.75
C LEU A 154 4.54 11.42 0.12
N LEU A 155 4.82 10.27 -0.50
CA LEU A 155 5.17 9.06 0.25
C LEU A 155 6.55 9.19 0.91
N SER A 156 7.48 9.96 0.36
CA SER A 156 8.76 10.31 1.01
C SER A 156 8.55 11.20 2.24
N ILE A 157 7.72 12.24 2.13
CA ILE A 157 7.34 13.10 3.26
C ILE A 157 6.71 12.26 4.37
N LEU A 158 5.69 11.45 4.04
CA LEU A 158 4.99 10.59 5.00
C LEU A 158 5.93 9.54 5.62
N THR A 159 6.88 9.00 4.85
CA THR A 159 7.89 8.04 5.34
C THR A 159 8.72 8.63 6.48
N TYR A 160 9.34 9.80 6.27
CA TYR A 160 10.19 10.41 7.30
C TYR A 160 9.39 11.09 8.43
N TYR A 161 8.18 11.58 8.17
CA TYR A 161 7.28 12.03 9.24
C TYR A 161 6.89 10.88 10.19
N ARG A 162 6.65 9.67 9.66
CA ARG A 162 6.23 8.50 10.45
C ARG A 162 7.40 7.76 11.10
N GLY A 163 8.50 7.54 10.38
CA GLY A 163 9.71 6.90 10.91
C GLY A 163 10.49 7.81 11.84
N GLY A 164 10.71 9.06 11.41
CA GLY A 164 11.83 9.89 11.84
C GLY A 164 13.10 9.60 11.04
N LEU A 165 14.18 10.27 11.43
CA LEU A 165 15.52 10.10 10.86
C LEU A 165 16.29 8.94 11.52
N SER A 166 17.36 8.46 10.89
CA SER A 166 18.42 7.69 11.57
C SER A 166 19.42 8.65 12.21
N ASP A 167 20.33 8.13 13.02
CA ASP A 167 21.46 8.93 13.52
C ASP A 167 22.39 9.35 12.36
N THR A 168 22.56 8.50 11.35
CA THR A 168 23.33 8.82 10.14
C THR A 168 22.69 9.90 9.25
N HIS A 169 21.35 9.95 9.17
CA HIS A 169 20.64 11.05 8.51
C HIS A 169 20.81 12.35 9.31
N LEU A 170 20.79 12.29 10.65
CA LEU A 170 21.06 13.45 11.49
C LEU A 170 22.52 13.91 11.38
N ASP A 171 23.49 13.00 11.27
CA ASP A 171 24.90 13.32 11.01
C ASP A 171 25.03 14.13 9.70
N GLU A 172 24.37 13.71 8.62
CA GLU A 172 24.37 14.46 7.35
C GLU A 172 23.58 15.77 7.43
N VAL A 173 22.45 15.85 8.17
CA VAL A 173 21.74 17.12 8.44
C VAL A 173 22.65 18.12 9.13
N PHE A 174 23.34 17.72 10.20
CA PHE A 174 24.24 18.60 10.94
C PHE A 174 25.47 18.96 10.12
N GLY A 175 26.04 18.01 9.36
CA GLY A 175 27.12 18.28 8.41
C GLY A 175 26.71 19.18 7.24
N ARG A 176 25.43 19.26 6.86
CA ARG A 176 24.89 20.24 5.90
C ARG A 176 24.70 21.61 6.54
N LEU A 177 24.14 21.65 7.75
CA LEU A 177 23.94 22.88 8.53
C LEU A 177 25.27 23.59 8.82
N GLN A 178 26.30 22.86 9.24
CA GLN A 178 27.65 23.38 9.49
C GLN A 178 28.36 23.90 8.22
N ARG A 179 27.93 23.45 7.03
CA ARG A 179 28.45 23.92 5.73
C ARG A 179 27.70 25.13 5.16
N ARG A 180 26.73 25.71 5.89
CA ARG A 180 26.11 26.98 5.50
C ARG A 180 27.16 28.10 5.54
N ALA A 181 27.12 28.98 4.53
CA ALA A 181 28.20 29.94 4.27
C ALA A 181 28.31 31.06 5.33
N VAL A 182 27.32 31.20 6.20
CA VAL A 182 27.32 32.18 7.30
C VAL A 182 26.89 31.48 8.59
N GLU A 183 27.70 31.58 9.65
CA GLU A 183 27.41 30.95 10.95
C GLU A 183 26.09 31.43 11.56
N THR A 184 25.72 32.70 11.33
CA THR A 184 24.44 33.26 11.78
C THR A 184 23.24 32.62 11.08
N GLU A 185 23.38 32.14 9.84
CA GLU A 185 22.34 31.40 9.13
C GLU A 185 22.12 30.01 9.76
N ALA A 186 23.21 29.29 10.03
CA ALA A 186 23.17 28.01 10.74
C ALA A 186 22.54 28.16 12.14
N ALA A 187 22.92 29.23 12.86
CA ALA A 187 22.35 29.55 14.16
C ALA A 187 20.85 29.87 14.09
N LEU A 188 20.40 30.68 13.13
CA LEU A 188 18.99 31.01 12.94
C LEU A 188 18.15 29.78 12.57
N ILE A 189 18.64 28.92 11.67
CA ILE A 189 17.96 27.66 11.31
C ILE A 189 17.84 26.75 12.54
N TYR A 190 18.91 26.61 13.33
CA TYR A 190 18.92 25.77 14.53
C TYR A 190 18.00 26.31 15.64
N GLU A 191 18.07 27.62 15.93
CA GLU A 191 17.18 28.25 16.93
C GLU A 191 15.71 28.26 16.47
N HIS A 192 15.45 28.22 15.16
CA HIS A 192 14.11 27.97 14.60
C HIS A 192 13.64 26.51 14.79
N TRP A 193 14.55 25.54 14.97
CA TRP A 193 14.19 24.17 15.35
C TRP A 193 13.96 24.03 16.86
N THR A 194 14.90 24.51 17.69
CA THR A 194 14.80 24.38 19.16
C THR A 194 13.74 25.32 19.76
N GLY A 195 13.42 26.41 19.08
CA GLY A 195 12.47 27.43 19.53
C GLY A 195 11.03 26.94 19.72
N GLU A 196 10.60 25.89 19.00
CA GLU A 196 9.30 25.22 19.18
C GLU A 196 9.33 24.10 20.24
N MET A 197 10.51 23.76 20.77
CA MET A 197 10.69 22.66 21.74
C MET A 197 11.41 23.11 23.02
N LYS A 198 11.34 24.40 23.39
CA LYS A 198 12.09 24.97 24.53
C LYS A 198 11.95 24.17 25.84
N ASP A 199 10.75 23.70 26.13
CA ASP A 199 10.42 22.97 27.37
C ASP A 199 10.80 21.48 27.32
N HIS A 200 11.28 21.00 26.16
CA HIS A 200 11.71 19.62 25.94
C HIS A 200 13.18 19.51 25.50
N MET A 201 13.80 20.65 25.16
CA MET A 201 15.17 20.77 24.69
C MET A 201 16.08 21.31 25.81
N PRO A 202 17.17 20.62 26.19
CA PRO A 202 18.05 21.05 27.27
C PRO A 202 18.65 22.44 27.02
N GLU A 203 18.79 23.25 28.08
CA GLU A 203 19.17 24.66 27.96
C GLU A 203 20.55 24.84 27.29
N ASP A 204 21.50 23.97 27.64
CA ASP A 204 22.85 23.88 27.09
C ASP A 204 22.92 23.42 25.62
N LEU A 205 21.76 23.09 25.03
CA LEU A 205 21.57 22.69 23.64
C LEU A 205 20.49 23.52 22.93
N ARG A 206 19.91 24.57 23.55
CA ARG A 206 18.90 25.41 22.86
C ARG A 206 19.50 26.30 21.77
N LYS A 207 20.80 26.62 21.83
CA LYS A 207 21.52 27.47 20.86
C LYS A 207 22.54 26.66 20.08
N TRP A 208 22.83 27.10 18.85
CA TRP A 208 23.80 26.47 17.97
C TRP A 208 25.21 26.36 18.59
N SER A 209 25.67 27.42 19.26
CA SER A 209 26.97 27.44 19.95
C SER A 209 27.07 26.50 21.17
N GLY A 210 25.95 25.90 21.61
CA GLY A 210 25.96 24.82 22.61
C GLY A 210 26.16 23.43 22.01
N VAL A 211 26.01 23.28 20.69
CA VAL A 211 26.16 22.01 19.96
C VAL A 211 27.63 21.74 19.67
N ASN A 212 28.15 20.68 20.28
CA ASN A 212 29.44 20.10 19.91
C ASN A 212 29.15 18.71 19.30
N LEU A 213 29.48 18.53 18.03
CA LEU A 213 29.21 17.30 17.27
C LEU A 213 30.24 16.19 17.57
N ASP A 214 31.46 16.56 17.95
CA ASP A 214 32.54 15.62 18.29
C ASP A 214 32.22 14.83 19.58
N ASN A 215 31.45 15.43 20.51
CA ASN A 215 30.92 14.74 21.68
C ASN A 215 29.73 13.84 21.29
N ARG A 216 30.05 12.74 20.60
CA ARG A 216 29.10 11.78 20.04
C ARG A 216 28.11 11.24 21.06
N GLN A 217 28.53 11.03 22.32
CA GLN A 217 27.66 10.57 23.40
C GLN A 217 26.59 11.62 23.75
N ARG A 218 26.99 12.88 24.04
CA ARG A 218 26.05 13.98 24.33
C ARG A 218 25.09 14.21 23.18
N VAL A 219 25.55 14.03 21.93
CA VAL A 219 24.74 14.10 20.72
C VAL A 219 23.68 12.99 20.66
N LEU A 220 24.09 11.72 20.76
CA LEU A 220 23.20 10.56 20.66
C LEU A 220 22.20 10.46 21.83
N GLU A 221 22.59 10.86 23.04
CA GLU A 221 21.74 10.73 24.23
C GLU A 221 20.79 11.93 24.42
N ARG A 222 21.25 13.16 24.13
CA ARG A 222 20.54 14.40 24.56
C ARG A 222 20.03 15.27 23.41
N LEU A 223 20.62 15.18 22.20
CA LEU A 223 20.28 16.02 21.05
C LEU A 223 19.43 15.26 20.02
N TYR A 224 19.95 14.15 19.50
CA TYR A 224 19.33 13.41 18.39
C TYR A 224 17.94 12.84 18.75
N PRO A 225 17.68 12.28 19.95
CA PRO A 225 16.35 11.78 20.31
C PRO A 225 15.25 12.85 20.30
N LYS A 226 15.61 14.13 20.49
CA LYS A 226 14.68 15.27 20.42
C LYS A 226 14.41 15.69 18.97
N LEU A 227 15.45 15.73 18.14
CA LEU A 227 15.37 16.24 16.76
C LEU A 227 14.94 15.19 15.72
N ARG A 228 15.12 13.89 16.00
CA ARG A 228 14.86 12.78 15.06
C ARG A 228 13.48 12.79 14.40
N ARG A 229 12.45 13.26 15.11
CA ARG A 229 11.06 13.41 14.61
C ARG A 229 10.58 14.86 14.61
N HIS A 230 11.48 15.83 14.85
CA HIS A 230 11.10 17.23 14.82
C HIS A 230 10.86 17.65 13.37
N ARG A 231 9.63 18.10 13.07
CA ARG A 231 9.19 18.31 11.68
C ARG A 231 10.15 19.17 10.86
N ARG A 232 10.61 20.31 11.39
CA ARG A 232 11.55 21.20 10.68
C ARG A 232 12.91 20.57 10.34
N VAL A 233 13.35 19.56 11.10
CA VAL A 233 14.59 18.82 10.86
C VAL A 233 14.39 17.80 9.74
N VAL A 234 13.21 17.15 9.71
CA VAL A 234 12.79 16.29 8.60
C VAL A 234 12.55 17.10 7.32
N ASP A 235 11.96 18.29 7.43
CA ASP A 235 11.75 19.22 6.31
C ASP A 235 13.11 19.61 5.69
N PHE A 236 14.10 19.94 6.52
CA PHE A 236 15.48 20.25 6.10
C PHE A 236 16.19 19.03 5.48
N TRP A 237 16.12 17.84 6.09
CA TRP A 237 16.64 16.59 5.49
C TRP A 237 16.08 16.37 4.08
N LEU A 238 14.76 16.51 3.93
CA LEU A 238 14.10 16.35 2.64
C LEU A 238 14.55 17.40 1.60
N ASP A 239 14.66 18.67 1.99
CA ASP A 239 14.97 19.78 1.07
C ASP A 239 16.46 19.94 0.74
N GLU A 240 17.35 19.55 1.64
CA GLU A 240 18.80 19.81 1.52
C GLU A 240 19.61 18.57 1.15
N VAL A 241 18.99 17.39 1.26
CA VAL A 241 19.67 16.09 1.12
C VAL A 241 18.95 15.11 0.20
N VAL A 242 17.63 14.97 0.31
CA VAL A 242 16.88 13.97 -0.50
C VAL A 242 16.48 14.53 -1.87
N PHE A 243 15.59 15.52 -1.90
CA PHE A 243 14.97 15.96 -3.15
C PHE A 243 15.94 16.59 -4.17
N PRO A 244 16.98 17.37 -3.79
CA PRO A 244 17.98 17.86 -4.76
C PRO A 244 18.80 16.75 -5.44
N VAL A 245 18.87 15.56 -4.83
CA VAL A 245 19.66 14.43 -5.32
C VAL A 245 18.79 13.45 -6.11
N GLU A 246 17.57 13.17 -5.64
CA GLU A 246 16.74 12.07 -6.14
C GLU A 246 15.43 12.50 -6.84
N ALA A 247 14.85 13.68 -6.56
CA ALA A 247 13.55 14.10 -7.14
C ALA A 247 13.65 14.64 -8.59
N LYS A 248 14.63 14.15 -9.34
CA LYS A 248 15.00 14.56 -10.69
C LYS A 248 13.97 14.16 -11.74
N CYS A 249 14.19 14.62 -12.96
CA CYS A 249 13.45 14.25 -14.16
C CYS A 249 14.40 14.36 -15.34
N PHE A 250 14.25 13.50 -16.33
CA PHE A 250 14.82 13.75 -17.64
C PHE A 250 13.75 14.36 -18.55
N PRO A 251 14.10 15.03 -19.65
CA PRO A 251 13.10 15.47 -20.63
C PRO A 251 12.35 14.26 -21.20
N HIS A 252 13.11 13.24 -21.59
CA HIS A 252 12.63 11.97 -22.12
C HIS A 252 13.30 10.79 -21.41
N LYS A 253 12.70 9.61 -21.53
CA LYS A 253 13.19 8.33 -21.01
C LYS A 253 13.02 7.23 -22.07
N ILE A 254 13.82 6.17 -21.95
CA ILE A 254 13.56 4.90 -22.63
C ILE A 254 13.24 3.88 -21.55
N ALA A 255 12.09 3.21 -21.65
CA ALA A 255 11.60 2.28 -20.65
C ALA A 255 11.17 0.95 -21.28
N SER A 256 11.36 -0.16 -20.56
CA SER A 256 10.77 -1.46 -20.88
C SER A 256 9.58 -1.77 -19.97
N THR A 257 8.67 -2.61 -20.44
CA THR A 257 7.40 -2.94 -19.78
C THR A 257 7.18 -4.46 -19.75
N GLY A 258 6.14 -4.92 -19.04
CA GLY A 258 5.77 -6.33 -19.04
C GLY A 258 5.37 -6.88 -20.42
N TRP A 259 5.08 -6.02 -21.41
CA TRP A 259 4.77 -6.43 -22.78
C TRP A 259 6.01 -6.80 -23.59
N ASP A 260 7.17 -6.21 -23.28
CA ASP A 260 8.42 -6.45 -23.99
C ASP A 260 9.05 -7.82 -23.63
N LEU A 261 8.63 -8.40 -22.49
CA LEU A 261 8.94 -9.79 -22.10
C LEU A 261 8.18 -10.83 -22.95
N CYS A 262 7.38 -10.42 -23.92
CA CYS A 262 6.44 -11.26 -24.68
C CYS A 262 6.53 -10.98 -26.19
N THR A 263 7.75 -10.78 -26.69
CA THR A 263 8.11 -10.63 -28.11
C THR A 263 7.90 -11.92 -28.91
N HIS A 264 7.86 -11.80 -30.24
CA HIS A 264 7.54 -12.92 -31.13
C HIS A 264 8.75 -13.75 -31.54
N ASP A 265 9.97 -13.19 -31.45
CA ASP A 265 11.22 -13.87 -31.81
C ASP A 265 11.59 -15.02 -30.84
N HIS A 266 10.98 -15.09 -29.65
CA HIS A 266 11.28 -16.09 -28.62
C HIS A 266 10.01 -16.74 -28.05
N VAL A 267 10.06 -18.07 -27.83
CA VAL A 267 8.92 -18.86 -27.32
C VAL A 267 8.70 -18.58 -25.83
N THR A 268 8.00 -17.48 -25.55
CA THR A 268 7.63 -17.07 -24.19
C THR A 268 6.58 -18.02 -23.62
N THR A 269 6.95 -18.80 -22.60
CA THR A 269 6.03 -19.65 -21.83
C THR A 269 6.16 -19.36 -20.35
N GLY A 270 5.05 -19.49 -19.62
CA GLY A 270 5.01 -19.21 -18.19
C GLY A 270 3.93 -20.03 -17.50
N PHE A 271 4.17 -20.36 -16.23
CA PHE A 271 3.24 -21.11 -15.40
C PHE A 271 2.63 -20.18 -14.36
N SER A 272 1.30 -20.08 -14.32
CA SER A 272 0.58 -19.43 -13.23
C SER A 272 -0.20 -20.45 -12.43
N GLY A 273 -0.09 -20.38 -11.10
CA GLY A 273 -0.95 -21.16 -10.19
C GLY A 273 -2.32 -20.53 -9.94
N THR A 274 -2.61 -19.37 -10.57
CA THR A 274 -3.77 -18.51 -10.30
C THR A 274 -4.25 -17.83 -11.59
N ASN A 275 -5.52 -17.43 -11.65
CA ASN A 275 -6.10 -16.79 -12.84
C ASN A 275 -6.58 -15.34 -12.63
N ASP A 276 -6.54 -14.81 -11.40
CA ASP A 276 -7.05 -13.49 -11.02
C ASP A 276 -6.48 -12.33 -11.88
N THR A 277 -5.23 -12.41 -12.32
CA THR A 277 -4.58 -11.35 -13.13
C THR A 277 -4.52 -11.63 -14.64
N ARG A 278 -5.21 -12.68 -15.13
CA ARG A 278 -5.31 -13.01 -16.58
C ARG A 278 -5.68 -11.81 -17.44
N LEU A 279 -6.53 -10.95 -16.90
CA LEU A 279 -7.10 -9.77 -17.55
C LEU A 279 -6.11 -8.59 -17.69
N LEU A 280 -4.86 -8.76 -17.24
CA LEU A 280 -3.77 -7.78 -17.35
C LEU A 280 -2.52 -8.38 -18.04
N LEU A 281 -2.66 -9.51 -18.74
CA LEU A 281 -1.58 -10.10 -19.54
C LEU A 281 -1.40 -9.32 -20.86
N PRO A 282 -0.19 -9.26 -21.45
CA PRO A 282 0.02 -8.70 -22.79
C PRO A 282 -0.82 -9.43 -23.85
N LEU A 283 -1.33 -8.73 -24.86
CA LEU A 283 -2.21 -9.33 -25.90
C LEU A 283 -1.55 -10.44 -26.75
N SER A 284 -0.22 -10.60 -26.70
CA SER A 284 0.48 -11.73 -27.32
C SER A 284 0.37 -13.04 -26.51
N ILE A 285 0.06 -12.97 -25.22
CA ILE A 285 -0.01 -14.13 -24.31
C ILE A 285 -1.41 -14.75 -24.32
N LYS A 286 -1.47 -16.05 -24.60
CA LYS A 286 -2.69 -16.86 -24.56
C LYS A 286 -2.62 -17.86 -23.41
N GLN A 287 -3.45 -17.68 -22.39
CA GLN A 287 -3.58 -18.65 -21.30
C GLN A 287 -4.19 -19.96 -21.83
N LYS A 288 -3.43 -21.05 -21.71
CA LYS A 288 -3.84 -22.42 -22.06
C LYS A 288 -4.24 -23.17 -20.80
N ASP A 289 -5.51 -23.08 -20.42
CA ASP A 289 -6.06 -23.80 -19.28
C ASP A 289 -6.02 -25.32 -19.51
N LEU A 290 -5.69 -26.07 -18.46
CA LEU A 290 -5.73 -27.54 -18.49
C LEU A 290 -7.11 -28.02 -18.03
N GLU A 291 -7.78 -28.84 -18.83
CA GLU A 291 -9.15 -29.31 -18.57
C GLU A 291 -9.29 -29.94 -17.17
N ALA A 292 -8.32 -30.77 -16.77
CA ALA A 292 -8.25 -31.40 -15.45
C ALA A 292 -8.17 -30.42 -14.26
N LEU A 293 -7.84 -29.14 -14.50
CA LEU A 293 -7.74 -28.09 -13.49
C LEU A 293 -8.91 -27.10 -13.51
N THR A 294 -9.85 -27.21 -14.45
CA THR A 294 -10.98 -26.26 -14.64
C THR A 294 -11.77 -26.00 -13.35
N CYS A 295 -11.98 -27.04 -12.54
CA CYS A 295 -12.75 -26.95 -11.29
C CYS A 295 -11.97 -26.41 -10.08
N THR A 296 -10.68 -26.06 -10.22
CA THR A 296 -9.78 -25.78 -9.08
C THR A 296 -10.28 -24.61 -8.21
N ASN A 297 -10.66 -23.48 -8.82
CA ASN A 297 -11.19 -22.33 -8.08
C ASN A 297 -12.45 -22.70 -7.28
N GLY A 298 -13.40 -23.40 -7.91
CA GLY A 298 -14.62 -23.87 -7.25
C GLY A 298 -14.35 -24.84 -6.09
N ILE A 299 -13.37 -25.73 -6.23
CA ILE A 299 -12.95 -26.66 -5.15
C ILE A 299 -12.35 -25.88 -3.97
N VAL A 300 -11.47 -24.90 -4.25
CA VAL A 300 -10.82 -24.10 -3.19
C VAL A 300 -11.83 -23.22 -2.46
N LEU A 301 -12.78 -22.61 -3.18
CA LEU A 301 -13.87 -21.83 -2.58
C LEU A 301 -14.85 -22.73 -1.79
N ARG A 302 -15.17 -23.93 -2.27
CA ARG A 302 -15.94 -24.94 -1.52
C ARG A 302 -15.26 -25.32 -0.21
N ASN A 303 -13.93 -25.50 -0.24
CA ASN A 303 -13.14 -25.84 0.94
C ASN A 303 -13.06 -24.69 1.96
N LEU A 304 -13.14 -23.44 1.50
CA LEU A 304 -13.30 -22.27 2.36
C LEU A 304 -14.70 -22.21 2.97
N LEU A 305 -15.76 -22.28 2.15
CA LEU A 305 -17.17 -22.05 2.51
C LEU A 305 -17.81 -23.05 3.51
N ILE A 306 -17.02 -23.95 4.11
CA ILE A 306 -17.45 -24.87 5.17
C ILE A 306 -17.88 -24.07 6.40
N LYS A 307 -19.00 -24.46 7.01
CA LYS A 307 -19.63 -23.78 8.16
C LYS A 307 -18.67 -23.49 9.31
N ASP A 308 -17.77 -24.42 9.61
CA ASP A 308 -16.76 -24.33 10.67
C ASP A 308 -15.71 -23.22 10.44
N ASN A 309 -15.58 -22.70 9.20
CA ASN A 309 -14.74 -21.55 8.87
C ASN A 309 -15.51 -20.21 8.94
N ASN A 310 -16.83 -20.21 9.15
CA ASN A 310 -17.59 -18.98 9.41
C ASN A 310 -17.47 -18.58 10.90
N CYS A 311 -16.23 -18.40 11.34
CA CYS A 311 -15.88 -17.76 12.60
C CYS A 311 -15.23 -16.41 12.26
N TYR A 312 -15.80 -15.32 12.77
CA TYR A 312 -15.41 -13.96 12.45
C TYR A 312 -15.29 -13.11 13.72
N THR A 313 -14.38 -12.15 13.73
CA THR A 313 -14.24 -11.15 14.80
C THR A 313 -13.73 -9.83 14.20
N ALA A 314 -14.32 -8.71 14.61
CA ALA A 314 -13.87 -7.37 14.26
C ALA A 314 -13.29 -6.66 15.49
N LEU A 315 -12.29 -5.81 15.29
CA LEU A 315 -11.81 -4.88 16.30
C LEU A 315 -12.84 -3.77 16.58
N ALA A 316 -12.76 -3.15 17.76
CA ALA A 316 -13.62 -2.01 18.10
C ALA A 316 -13.27 -0.74 17.28
N PRO A 317 -14.19 0.24 17.13
CA PRO A 317 -13.95 1.45 16.32
C PRO A 317 -12.72 2.29 16.71
N CYS A 318 -12.28 2.20 17.96
CA CYS A 318 -11.12 2.94 18.48
C CYS A 318 -9.85 2.09 18.53
N GLU A 319 -9.89 0.82 18.10
CA GLU A 319 -8.83 -0.17 18.28
C GLU A 319 -8.10 -0.45 16.95
N ALA A 320 -6.85 -0.01 16.85
CA ALA A 320 -6.04 -0.22 15.66
C ALA A 320 -5.56 -1.69 15.51
N PRO A 321 -5.40 -2.20 14.28
CA PRO A 321 -4.74 -3.48 14.03
C PRO A 321 -3.27 -3.42 14.47
N SER A 322 -2.91 -4.32 15.38
CA SER A 322 -1.57 -4.43 15.99
C SER A 322 -1.29 -5.88 16.39
N GLY A 323 -0.04 -6.19 16.75
CA GLY A 323 0.30 -7.44 17.41
C GLY A 323 -0.45 -7.62 18.73
N ALA A 324 -0.56 -6.55 19.54
CA ALA A 324 -1.27 -6.61 20.81
C ALA A 324 -2.77 -6.94 20.66
N SER A 325 -3.49 -6.23 19.78
CA SER A 325 -4.92 -6.49 19.52
C SER A 325 -5.16 -7.86 18.86
N LEU A 326 -4.21 -8.36 18.06
CA LEU A 326 -4.25 -9.72 17.53
C LEU A 326 -4.07 -10.80 18.62
N LEU A 327 -3.15 -10.62 19.58
CA LEU A 327 -2.98 -11.55 20.71
C LEU A 327 -4.21 -11.59 21.62
N VAL A 328 -4.82 -10.43 21.90
CA VAL A 328 -6.09 -10.34 22.65
C VAL A 328 -7.21 -11.06 21.89
N SER A 329 -7.35 -10.80 20.59
CA SER A 329 -8.37 -11.42 19.73
C SER A 329 -8.20 -12.94 19.57
N ALA A 330 -6.97 -13.43 19.52
CA ALA A 330 -6.66 -14.87 19.48
C ALA A 330 -6.97 -15.53 20.84
N ARG A 331 -6.63 -14.88 21.96
CA ARG A 331 -6.92 -15.38 23.32
C ARG A 331 -8.41 -15.37 23.67
N ALA A 332 -9.18 -14.41 23.15
CA ALA A 332 -10.63 -14.32 23.29
C ALA A 332 -11.41 -15.24 22.33
N SER A 333 -10.71 -16.00 21.48
CA SER A 333 -11.34 -16.88 20.49
C SER A 333 -12.11 -18.04 21.12
N LYS A 334 -13.20 -18.47 20.46
CA LYS A 334 -13.93 -19.70 20.78
C LYS A 334 -13.22 -20.98 20.32
N HIS A 335 -12.07 -20.83 19.65
CA HIS A 335 -11.27 -21.91 19.09
C HIS A 335 -9.80 -21.73 19.48
N VAL A 336 -9.13 -22.83 19.82
CA VAL A 336 -7.70 -22.81 20.15
C VAL A 336 -6.89 -22.54 18.87
N ILE A 337 -6.46 -21.28 18.72
CA ILE A 337 -5.68 -20.83 17.57
C ILE A 337 -4.23 -21.28 17.74
N ASN A 338 -3.73 -22.18 16.87
CA ASN A 338 -2.33 -22.63 16.89
C ASN A 338 -1.52 -22.07 15.72
N VAL A 339 -2.17 -21.39 14.77
CA VAL A 339 -1.51 -20.74 13.62
C VAL A 339 -2.05 -19.32 13.48
N VAL A 340 -1.18 -18.35 13.22
CA VAL A 340 -1.54 -16.98 12.82
C VAL A 340 -1.03 -16.75 11.41
N LEU A 341 -1.92 -16.26 10.54
CA LEU A 341 -1.68 -16.00 9.12
C LEU A 341 -1.95 -14.50 8.87
N ASP A 342 -0.92 -13.67 9.03
CA ASP A 342 -1.05 -12.22 9.06
C ASP A 342 -1.03 -11.54 7.67
N ALA A 343 -1.86 -12.05 6.74
CA ALA A 343 -1.99 -11.50 5.38
C ALA A 343 -2.65 -10.10 5.34
N GLY A 344 -3.25 -9.66 6.45
CA GLY A 344 -3.68 -8.30 6.69
C GLY A 344 -2.54 -7.37 7.14
N ALA A 345 -1.35 -7.88 7.44
CA ALA A 345 -0.20 -7.15 7.99
C ALA A 345 -0.59 -6.28 9.20
N TRP A 346 -1.16 -6.88 10.24
CA TRP A 346 -1.52 -6.20 11.49
C TRP A 346 -0.31 -5.97 12.38
N VAL A 347 0.62 -6.92 12.43
CA VAL A 347 1.76 -6.94 13.35
C VAL A 347 2.86 -5.97 12.87
N THR A 348 2.56 -4.67 12.84
CA THR A 348 3.47 -3.61 12.36
C THR A 348 4.27 -2.95 13.50
N ASP A 349 3.78 -3.07 14.72
CA ASP A 349 4.36 -2.62 15.99
C ASP A 349 5.41 -3.58 16.58
N MET A 350 5.56 -4.79 16.00
CA MET A 350 6.49 -5.81 16.48
C MET A 350 7.27 -6.47 15.32
N SER A 351 8.50 -6.91 15.62
CA SER A 351 9.18 -7.91 14.79
C SER A 351 8.47 -9.26 14.90
N ASN A 352 8.66 -10.13 13.92
CA ASN A 352 8.09 -11.47 13.89
C ASN A 352 8.50 -12.27 15.14
N GLU A 353 9.79 -12.17 15.50
CA GLU A 353 10.36 -12.74 16.71
C GLU A 353 9.66 -12.25 17.99
N LYS A 354 9.43 -10.94 18.12
CA LYS A 354 8.77 -10.37 19.31
C LYS A 354 7.31 -10.83 19.40
N PHE A 355 6.56 -10.79 18.30
CA PHE A 355 5.18 -11.27 18.29
C PHE A 355 5.10 -12.77 18.63
N ALA A 356 5.96 -13.58 18.04
CA ALA A 356 6.06 -15.01 18.32
C ALA A 356 6.33 -15.27 19.82
N HIS A 357 7.29 -14.57 20.41
CA HIS A 357 7.64 -14.69 21.83
C HIS A 357 6.49 -14.25 22.76
N GLU A 358 5.88 -13.08 22.53
CA GLU A 358 4.73 -12.62 23.33
C GLU A 358 3.48 -13.51 23.16
N TRP A 359 3.35 -14.21 22.02
CA TRP A 359 2.30 -15.21 21.84
C TRP A 359 2.56 -16.50 22.62
N LEU A 360 3.81 -16.99 22.63
CA LEU A 360 4.18 -18.19 23.38
C LEU A 360 4.02 -18.00 24.90
N LYS A 361 4.36 -16.80 25.42
CA LYS A 361 4.14 -16.39 26.82
C LYS A 361 2.69 -16.45 27.32
N ILE A 362 1.70 -16.55 26.43
CA ILE A 362 0.28 -16.69 26.79
C ILE A 362 -0.29 -18.06 26.42
N ARG A 363 0.59 -19.05 26.16
CA ARG A 363 0.30 -20.41 25.68
C ARG A 363 1.21 -21.45 26.33
N ASP A 364 1.04 -21.62 27.65
CA ASP A 364 1.74 -22.62 28.47
C ASP A 364 1.48 -24.07 28.01
N ASP A 365 0.45 -24.30 27.19
CA ASP A 365 0.11 -25.58 26.57
C ASP A 365 0.97 -25.94 25.34
N MET A 366 1.86 -25.04 24.92
CA MET A 366 2.72 -25.19 23.73
C MET A 366 4.20 -25.11 24.13
N GLU A 367 5.05 -25.94 23.52
CA GLU A 367 6.48 -26.04 23.89
C GLU A 367 7.35 -24.97 23.21
N ALA A 368 6.92 -24.52 22.02
CA ALA A 368 7.67 -23.61 21.16
C ALA A 368 6.78 -22.82 20.20
N VAL A 369 7.37 -21.83 19.52
CA VAL A 369 6.77 -21.06 18.42
C VAL A 369 7.69 -21.04 17.21
N VAL A 370 7.12 -21.27 16.02
CA VAL A 370 7.79 -21.20 14.72
C VAL A 370 7.44 -19.89 14.02
N PHE A 371 8.43 -19.23 13.44
CA PHE A 371 8.28 -17.97 12.71
C PHE A 371 9.41 -17.78 11.69
N PHE A 372 9.27 -16.80 10.80
CA PHE A 372 10.36 -16.38 9.91
C PHE A 372 11.20 -15.27 10.56
N GLY A 373 12.51 -15.52 10.66
CA GLY A 373 13.50 -14.57 11.17
C GLY A 373 13.80 -13.41 10.23
N ALA A 374 14.76 -12.57 10.61
CA ALA A 374 15.13 -11.38 9.83
C ALA A 374 15.78 -11.73 8.49
N ASP A 375 16.49 -12.87 8.44
CA ASP A 375 17.23 -13.34 7.27
C ASP A 375 16.40 -14.30 6.39
N ASN A 376 15.06 -14.27 6.53
CA ASN A 376 14.10 -15.18 5.85
C ASN A 376 14.35 -16.67 6.18
N ASP A 377 14.88 -16.95 7.37
CA ASP A 377 15.12 -18.28 7.90
C ASP A 377 13.93 -18.76 8.75
N ILE A 378 13.59 -20.05 8.66
CA ILE A 378 12.50 -20.64 9.46
C ILE A 378 13.05 -21.03 10.83
N LEU A 379 12.79 -20.19 11.83
CA LEU A 379 13.23 -20.37 13.21
C LEU A 379 12.14 -20.99 14.07
N VAL A 380 12.57 -21.70 15.10
CA VAL A 380 11.76 -22.12 16.24
C VAL A 380 12.37 -21.58 17.54
N MET A 381 11.51 -21.08 18.43
CA MET A 381 11.88 -20.50 19.73
C MET A 381 11.12 -21.16 20.87
N ASN A 382 11.79 -21.41 22.00
CA ASN A 382 11.18 -21.91 23.24
C ASN A 382 10.83 -20.77 24.23
N HIS A 383 10.17 -21.10 25.34
CA HIS A 383 9.82 -20.16 26.42
C HIS A 383 11.01 -19.42 27.05
N ALA A 384 12.24 -19.93 26.92
CA ALA A 384 13.46 -19.26 27.37
C ALA A 384 14.04 -18.27 26.34
N GLY A 385 13.35 -18.03 25.22
CA GLY A 385 13.81 -17.17 24.13
C GLY A 385 14.95 -17.78 23.28
N SER A 386 15.33 -19.03 23.51
CA SER A 386 16.39 -19.70 22.73
C SER A 386 15.85 -20.05 21.35
N LYS A 387 16.57 -19.64 20.30
CA LYS A 387 16.21 -19.81 18.89
C LYS A 387 17.10 -20.85 18.20
N MET A 388 16.54 -21.64 17.29
CA MET A 388 17.29 -22.49 16.37
C MET A 388 16.54 -22.68 15.03
N PRO A 389 17.20 -23.09 13.94
CA PRO A 389 16.51 -23.42 12.69
C PRO A 389 15.54 -24.60 12.88
N LEU A 390 14.34 -24.50 12.31
CA LEU A 390 13.30 -25.55 12.44
C LEU A 390 13.81 -26.90 11.92
N ALA A 391 14.50 -26.92 10.78
CA ALA A 391 14.98 -28.13 10.11
C ALA A 391 16.07 -28.90 10.87
N THR A 392 16.68 -28.32 11.91
CA THR A 392 17.63 -29.01 12.80
C THR A 392 17.09 -29.17 14.23
N SER A 393 15.82 -28.81 14.45
CA SER A 393 15.16 -28.85 15.75
C SER A 393 14.38 -30.16 15.97
N PRO A 394 14.12 -30.56 17.23
CA PRO A 394 13.20 -31.67 17.54
C PRO A 394 11.74 -31.39 17.13
N TYR A 395 11.42 -30.18 16.64
CA TYR A 395 10.07 -29.76 16.31
C TYR A 395 9.71 -29.90 14.82
N GLU A 396 10.68 -30.18 13.92
CA GLU A 396 10.42 -30.36 12.48
C GLU A 396 9.34 -31.44 12.22
N SER A 397 9.47 -32.57 12.91
CA SER A 397 8.53 -33.70 12.89
C SER A 397 7.34 -33.54 13.84
N SER A 398 7.26 -32.46 14.61
CA SER A 398 6.38 -32.35 15.78
C SER A 398 5.77 -30.96 15.96
N LEU A 399 5.41 -30.31 14.85
CA LEU A 399 4.69 -29.03 14.81
C LEU A 399 3.36 -29.02 15.57
N ASN A 400 2.81 -30.19 15.98
CA ASN A 400 1.67 -30.26 16.89
C ASN A 400 1.95 -29.72 18.30
N LYS A 401 3.24 -29.59 18.68
CA LYS A 401 3.71 -28.97 19.93
C LYS A 401 4.04 -27.48 19.79
N CYS A 402 3.93 -26.94 18.58
CA CYS A 402 4.37 -25.58 18.24
C CYS A 402 3.21 -24.67 17.82
N LEU A 403 3.30 -23.41 18.21
CA LEU A 403 2.60 -22.33 17.53
C LEU A 403 3.29 -22.04 16.18
N LEU A 404 2.57 -21.53 15.18
CA LEU A 404 3.15 -21.05 13.91
C LEU A 404 2.67 -19.63 13.60
N TYR A 405 3.59 -18.67 13.50
CA TYR A 405 3.32 -17.33 13.00
C TYR A 405 3.87 -17.15 11.59
N LEU A 406 2.99 -16.85 10.63
CA LEU A 406 3.33 -16.38 9.30
C LEU A 406 2.92 -14.92 9.18
N ASP A 407 3.89 -14.07 8.84
CA ASP A 407 3.61 -12.68 8.48
C ASP A 407 3.02 -12.56 7.06
N ASP A 408 2.82 -11.31 6.62
CA ASP A 408 2.26 -11.00 5.32
C ASP A 408 2.97 -11.66 4.13
N ILE A 409 4.30 -11.56 4.03
CA ILE A 409 5.01 -12.13 2.87
C ILE A 409 5.05 -13.66 2.94
N HIS A 410 5.23 -14.22 4.15
CA HIS A 410 5.35 -15.65 4.38
C HIS A 410 4.00 -16.39 4.37
N THR A 411 2.87 -15.68 4.30
CA THR A 411 1.55 -16.27 3.93
C THR A 411 1.48 -16.78 2.48
N ARG A 412 2.47 -16.46 1.64
CA ARG A 412 2.67 -17.03 0.29
C ARG A 412 3.97 -17.84 0.24
N GLY A 413 4.06 -18.77 -0.71
CA GLY A 413 5.25 -19.61 -0.95
C GLY A 413 5.51 -20.72 0.08
N SER A 414 5.42 -20.42 1.38
CA SER A 414 5.76 -21.33 2.48
C SER A 414 4.90 -22.60 2.59
N ASP A 415 5.43 -23.66 3.22
CA ASP A 415 4.71 -24.91 3.43
C ASP A 415 5.07 -25.56 4.79
N PHE A 416 4.06 -26.07 5.50
CA PHE A 416 4.21 -26.61 6.85
C PHE A 416 3.35 -27.86 7.07
N ARG A 417 3.93 -28.88 7.71
CA ARG A 417 3.26 -30.16 8.05
C ARG A 417 2.41 -30.03 9.32
N LEU A 418 1.43 -29.14 9.29
CA LEU A 418 0.54 -28.86 10.42
C LEU A 418 -0.22 -30.09 10.90
N ALA A 419 -0.58 -30.13 12.18
CA ALA A 419 -1.37 -31.24 12.74
C ALA A 419 -2.78 -31.31 12.11
N PRO A 420 -3.43 -32.48 12.10
CA PRO A 420 -4.87 -32.58 11.83
C PRO A 420 -5.66 -31.79 12.88
N GLY A 421 -6.78 -31.17 12.49
CA GLY A 421 -7.61 -30.35 13.39
C GLY A 421 -7.04 -28.96 13.77
N THR A 422 -5.83 -28.59 13.32
CA THR A 422 -5.23 -27.27 13.56
C THR A 422 -6.15 -26.13 13.09
N HIS A 423 -6.33 -25.11 13.93
CA HIS A 423 -7.13 -23.91 13.64
C HIS A 423 -6.22 -22.67 13.51
N ALA A 424 -6.46 -21.84 12.50
CA ALA A 424 -5.73 -20.59 12.27
C ALA A 424 -6.57 -19.33 12.46
N ALA A 425 -5.93 -18.25 12.91
CA ALA A 425 -6.42 -16.89 12.75
C ALA A 425 -5.87 -16.30 11.43
N VAL A 426 -6.75 -15.80 10.57
CA VAL A 426 -6.43 -15.11 9.31
C VAL A 426 -6.79 -13.64 9.47
N THR A 427 -5.80 -12.75 9.39
CA THR A 427 -6.06 -11.31 9.42
C THR A 427 -6.51 -10.78 8.05
N LEU A 428 -7.48 -9.88 8.05
CA LEU A 428 -7.93 -9.15 6.88
C LEU A 428 -7.34 -7.73 6.89
N GLY A 429 -7.03 -7.21 5.71
CA GLY A 429 -6.50 -5.85 5.53
C GLY A 429 -7.22 -5.13 4.40
N ARG A 430 -7.24 -3.79 4.44
CA ARG A 430 -7.85 -2.93 3.40
C ARG A 430 -7.31 -3.34 2.01
N ARG A 431 -8.21 -3.41 1.01
CA ARG A 431 -7.93 -3.86 -0.38
C ARG A 431 -7.48 -5.33 -0.55
N MET A 432 -7.70 -6.23 0.43
CA MET A 432 -7.48 -7.68 0.25
C MET A 432 -8.19 -8.21 -1.01
N GLN A 433 -7.45 -8.90 -1.88
CA GLN A 433 -7.94 -9.52 -3.11
C GLN A 433 -8.23 -11.02 -2.91
N LYS A 434 -9.05 -11.63 -3.79
CA LYS A 434 -9.38 -13.07 -3.73
C LYS A 434 -8.12 -13.93 -3.62
N ASP A 435 -7.18 -13.83 -4.57
CA ASP A 435 -5.98 -14.67 -4.55
C ASP A 435 -5.20 -14.56 -3.22
N LYS A 436 -4.94 -13.34 -2.71
CA LYS A 436 -4.17 -13.18 -1.47
C LYS A 436 -4.85 -13.90 -0.30
N LEU A 437 -6.16 -13.75 -0.14
CA LEU A 437 -6.92 -14.48 0.88
C LEU A 437 -6.88 -16.00 0.67
N VAL A 438 -7.03 -16.45 -0.57
CA VAL A 438 -7.02 -17.87 -0.93
C VAL A 438 -5.65 -18.52 -0.66
N GLN A 439 -4.56 -17.93 -1.14
CA GLN A 439 -3.19 -18.43 -0.94
C GLN A 439 -2.83 -18.52 0.53
N THR A 440 -3.28 -17.54 1.31
CA THR A 440 -3.14 -17.48 2.77
C THR A 440 -3.82 -18.66 3.44
N CYS A 441 -5.13 -18.81 3.26
CA CYS A 441 -5.89 -19.91 3.88
C CYS A 441 -5.39 -21.29 3.42
N MET A 442 -4.90 -21.40 2.19
CA MET A 442 -4.31 -22.64 1.66
C MET A 442 -2.94 -22.99 2.25
N ARG A 443 -2.26 -22.09 3.01
CA ARG A 443 -1.10 -22.46 3.84
C ARG A 443 -1.44 -23.54 4.87
N MET A 444 -2.70 -23.64 5.28
CA MET A 444 -3.14 -24.70 6.20
C MET A 444 -2.94 -26.10 5.63
N ARG A 445 -2.95 -26.24 4.28
CA ARG A 445 -3.00 -27.49 3.51
C ARG A 445 -4.19 -28.38 3.88
N LEU A 446 -4.73 -29.14 2.93
CA LEU A 446 -5.88 -30.05 3.16
C LEU A 446 -7.07 -29.34 3.87
N LEU A 447 -7.21 -28.02 3.67
CA LEU A 447 -8.30 -27.22 4.24
C LEU A 447 -9.62 -27.78 3.69
N GLY A 448 -10.58 -28.05 4.57
CA GLY A 448 -11.84 -28.67 4.17
C GLY A 448 -11.75 -30.13 3.68
N SER A 449 -10.61 -30.80 3.79
CA SER A 449 -10.40 -32.18 3.29
C SER A 449 -11.40 -33.21 3.83
N ALA A 450 -12.00 -33.01 5.00
CA ALA A 450 -13.09 -33.85 5.50
C ALA A 450 -14.30 -33.91 4.56
N VAL A 451 -14.55 -32.86 3.76
CA VAL A 451 -15.65 -32.78 2.77
C VAL A 451 -15.28 -33.44 1.44
N GLN A 452 -14.00 -33.52 1.11
CA GLN A 452 -13.51 -34.32 -0.03
C GLN A 452 -13.47 -35.82 0.34
N LEU A 453 -12.93 -36.12 1.52
CA LEU A 453 -12.83 -37.48 2.05
C LEU A 453 -14.20 -38.08 2.37
N SER A 454 -15.20 -37.31 2.78
CA SER A 454 -16.55 -37.86 3.02
C SER A 454 -17.21 -38.40 1.76
N GLN A 455 -17.01 -37.78 0.58
CA GLN A 455 -17.52 -38.31 -0.68
C GLN A 455 -16.82 -39.62 -1.11
N ALA A 456 -15.52 -39.77 -0.85
CA ALA A 456 -14.81 -41.05 -1.06
C ALA A 456 -15.13 -42.10 0.04
N ALA A 457 -15.37 -41.67 1.26
CA ALA A 457 -15.72 -42.53 2.40
C ALA A 457 -17.14 -43.10 2.27
N LEU A 458 -18.09 -42.32 1.72
CA LEU A 458 -19.43 -42.77 1.36
C LEU A 458 -19.41 -43.95 0.36
N MET A 459 -18.38 -44.01 -0.51
CA MET A 459 -18.18 -45.14 -1.44
C MET A 459 -17.37 -46.31 -0.84
N SER A 460 -16.78 -46.17 0.35
CA SER A 460 -15.89 -47.17 0.97
C SER A 460 -16.28 -47.58 2.40
N ASN A 461 -17.44 -47.14 2.87
CA ASN A 461 -18.08 -47.53 4.14
C ASN A 461 -17.16 -47.40 5.39
N ARG A 462 -16.25 -46.42 5.37
CA ARG A 462 -15.32 -46.11 6.47
C ARG A 462 -15.73 -44.82 7.17
N ALA A 463 -15.69 -44.81 8.51
CA ALA A 463 -15.93 -43.59 9.28
C ALA A 463 -14.85 -42.53 8.99
N ALA A 464 -15.26 -41.38 8.45
CA ALA A 464 -14.35 -40.28 8.16
C ALA A 464 -13.86 -39.62 9.47
N LYS A 465 -12.55 -39.68 9.75
CA LYS A 465 -11.95 -39.04 10.93
C LYS A 465 -12.13 -37.51 10.87
N PRO A 466 -12.90 -36.88 11.79
CA PRO A 466 -13.20 -35.45 11.75
C PRO A 466 -11.97 -34.64 12.18
N SER A 467 -11.12 -34.29 11.20
CA SER A 467 -9.80 -33.69 11.47
C SER A 467 -9.35 -32.68 10.40
N SER A 468 -10.31 -32.11 9.67
CA SER A 468 -10.07 -30.94 8.80
C SER A 468 -9.49 -29.79 9.61
N ARG A 469 -8.42 -29.19 9.09
CA ARG A 469 -7.92 -27.90 9.55
C ARG A 469 -8.92 -26.79 9.22
N LYS A 470 -8.87 -25.69 9.97
CA LYS A 470 -9.90 -24.64 10.00
C LYS A 470 -9.30 -23.23 10.04
N VAL A 471 -10.10 -22.23 9.68
CA VAL A 471 -9.72 -20.80 9.74
C VAL A 471 -10.79 -19.97 10.45
N SER A 472 -10.37 -18.95 11.20
CA SER A 472 -11.19 -17.84 11.71
C SER A 472 -10.68 -16.53 11.13
N PHE A 473 -11.57 -15.61 10.78
CA PHE A 473 -11.21 -14.34 10.14
C PHE A 473 -11.30 -13.17 11.11
N TYR A 474 -10.26 -12.34 11.13
CA TYR A 474 -10.13 -11.19 12.00
C TYR A 474 -10.01 -9.92 11.16
N ALA A 475 -10.83 -8.89 11.44
CA ALA A 475 -10.88 -7.64 10.68
C ALA A 475 -10.65 -6.41 11.57
N PRO A 476 -9.92 -5.38 11.09
CA PRO A 476 -10.00 -4.06 11.70
C PRO A 476 -11.34 -3.41 11.36
N PHE A 477 -11.74 -2.38 12.10
CA PHE A 477 -13.09 -1.81 12.03
C PHE A 477 -13.47 -1.31 10.63
N GLU A 478 -12.53 -0.71 9.89
CA GLU A 478 -12.75 -0.16 8.54
C GLU A 478 -13.07 -1.26 7.51
N VAL A 479 -12.55 -2.47 7.74
CA VAL A 479 -12.88 -3.64 6.93
C VAL A 479 -14.26 -4.18 7.33
N ASP A 480 -14.62 -4.17 8.62
CA ASP A 480 -15.96 -4.60 9.05
C ASP A 480 -17.07 -3.69 8.49
N GLN A 481 -16.86 -2.37 8.48
CA GLN A 481 -17.76 -1.40 7.84
C GLN A 481 -17.95 -1.71 6.35
N GLN A 482 -16.86 -1.96 5.61
CA GLN A 482 -16.95 -2.37 4.20
C GLN A 482 -17.72 -3.69 4.04
N LEU A 483 -17.46 -4.67 4.91
CA LEU A 483 -18.15 -5.97 4.90
C LEU A 483 -19.65 -5.85 5.24
N ALA A 484 -20.06 -4.89 6.07
CA ALA A 484 -21.47 -4.63 6.38
C ALA A 484 -22.29 -4.34 5.10
N GLY A 485 -21.74 -3.58 4.16
CA GLY A 485 -22.37 -3.31 2.86
C GLY A 485 -22.56 -4.56 1.99
N PHE A 486 -21.72 -5.59 2.14
CA PHE A 486 -21.90 -6.90 1.48
C PHE A 486 -22.88 -7.78 2.27
N ARG A 487 -22.77 -7.83 3.61
CA ARG A 487 -23.72 -8.56 4.48
C ARG A 487 -25.16 -8.12 4.27
N ALA A 488 -25.41 -6.83 4.04
CA ALA A 488 -26.73 -6.26 3.79
C ALA A 488 -27.38 -6.76 2.48
N ARG A 489 -26.57 -7.15 1.48
CA ARG A 489 -27.03 -7.69 0.19
C ARG A 489 -27.29 -9.21 0.23
N LEU A 490 -26.81 -9.89 1.27
CA LEU A 490 -27.05 -11.33 1.45
C LEU A 490 -28.40 -11.59 2.13
N PRO A 491 -29.16 -12.63 1.72
CA PRO A 491 -30.39 -13.03 2.38
C PRO A 491 -30.21 -13.24 3.89
N GLY A 492 -31.21 -12.84 4.69
CA GLY A 492 -31.11 -12.90 6.16
C GLY A 492 -30.86 -14.29 6.75
N GLN A 493 -31.19 -15.35 6.01
CA GLN A 493 -30.97 -16.76 6.38
C GLN A 493 -29.73 -17.38 5.70
N ALA A 494 -28.89 -16.60 5.02
CA ALA A 494 -27.72 -17.12 4.32
C ALA A 494 -26.74 -17.85 5.26
N ALA A 495 -26.52 -19.14 5.02
CA ALA A 495 -25.45 -19.88 5.68
C ALA A 495 -24.08 -19.27 5.32
N CYS A 496 -23.15 -19.28 6.27
CA CYS A 496 -21.81 -18.71 6.09
C CYS A 496 -21.81 -17.21 5.70
N ARG A 497 -22.73 -16.40 6.25
CA ARG A 497 -22.96 -15.00 5.85
C ARG A 497 -21.71 -14.11 5.91
N ASP A 498 -20.88 -14.22 6.95
CA ASP A 498 -19.65 -13.41 7.07
C ASP A 498 -18.62 -13.84 6.03
N LEU A 499 -18.42 -15.14 5.85
CA LEU A 499 -17.47 -15.67 4.88
C LEU A 499 -17.89 -15.37 3.44
N LEU A 500 -19.20 -15.42 3.13
CA LEU A 500 -19.75 -14.96 1.86
C LEU A 500 -19.50 -13.46 1.64
N ALA A 501 -19.67 -12.62 2.67
CA ALA A 501 -19.36 -11.20 2.59
C ALA A 501 -17.86 -10.96 2.35
N ILE A 502 -16.98 -11.66 3.07
CA ILE A 502 -15.52 -11.58 2.93
C ILE A 502 -15.08 -11.97 1.52
N LEU A 503 -15.59 -13.08 0.99
CA LEU A 503 -15.26 -13.53 -0.37
C LEU A 503 -15.80 -12.56 -1.44
N SER A 504 -17.01 -12.03 -1.26
CA SER A 504 -17.61 -11.06 -2.19
C SER A 504 -16.87 -9.72 -2.18
N TRP A 505 -16.41 -9.26 -1.02
CA TRP A 505 -15.57 -8.08 -0.86
C TRP A 505 -14.18 -8.29 -1.47
N CYS A 506 -13.55 -9.46 -1.27
CA CYS A 506 -12.27 -9.79 -1.89
C CYS A 506 -12.37 -9.88 -3.42
N LEU A 507 -13.46 -10.41 -3.98
CA LEU A 507 -13.76 -10.39 -5.41
C LEU A 507 -13.95 -8.98 -5.95
N ALA A 508 -14.72 -8.13 -5.24
CA ALA A 508 -14.90 -6.73 -5.62
C ALA A 508 -13.58 -5.93 -5.56
N ASN A 509 -12.68 -6.27 -4.63
CA ASN A 509 -11.34 -5.70 -4.57
C ASN A 509 -10.43 -6.21 -5.70
N THR A 510 -10.51 -7.49 -6.09
CA THR A 510 -9.84 -8.01 -7.30
C THR A 510 -10.33 -7.27 -8.55
N ALA A 511 -11.65 -7.18 -8.73
CA ALA A 511 -12.26 -6.48 -9.88
C ALA A 511 -11.84 -4.99 -9.94
N ARG A 512 -11.85 -4.29 -8.79
CA ARG A 512 -11.40 -2.90 -8.70
C ARG A 512 -9.91 -2.77 -9.03
N ALA A 513 -9.05 -3.64 -8.48
CA ALA A 513 -7.62 -3.60 -8.75
C ALA A 513 -7.30 -3.85 -10.23
N ILE A 514 -8.05 -4.70 -10.92
CA ILE A 514 -7.93 -4.89 -12.37
C ILE A 514 -8.30 -3.59 -13.10
N ALA A 515 -9.43 -2.98 -12.77
CA ALA A 515 -9.87 -1.72 -13.38
C ALA A 515 -8.93 -0.54 -13.11
N GLU A 516 -8.34 -0.45 -11.91
CA GLU A 516 -7.35 0.57 -11.53
C GLU A 516 -6.03 0.41 -12.31
N ASN A 517 -5.61 -0.82 -12.62
CA ASN A 517 -4.39 -1.09 -13.37
C ASN A 517 -4.56 -1.00 -14.90
N LEU A 518 -5.78 -1.17 -15.43
CA LEU A 518 -6.00 -1.28 -16.86
C LEU A 518 -5.56 -0.06 -17.70
N PRO A 519 -5.68 1.21 -17.26
CA PRO A 519 -5.11 2.36 -17.96
C PRO A 519 -3.58 2.32 -18.07
N TYR A 520 -2.88 1.77 -17.06
CA TYR A 520 -1.43 1.58 -17.10
C TYR A 520 -1.05 0.43 -18.04
N TRP A 521 -1.79 -0.69 -18.00
CA TRP A 521 -1.61 -1.82 -18.93
C TRP A 521 -1.78 -1.38 -20.40
N ALA A 522 -2.82 -0.61 -20.70
CA ALA A 522 -3.10 -0.11 -22.05
C ALA A 522 -2.00 0.86 -22.52
N ALA A 523 -1.55 1.75 -21.63
CA ALA A 523 -0.43 2.65 -21.92
C ALA A 523 0.87 1.89 -22.20
N GLN A 524 1.21 0.86 -21.39
CA GLN A 524 2.37 0.00 -21.63
C GLN A 524 2.32 -0.74 -22.98
N GLY A 525 1.13 -1.13 -23.44
CA GLY A 525 0.94 -1.74 -24.76
C GLY A 525 1.32 -0.78 -25.91
N ILE A 526 0.94 0.49 -25.81
CA ILE A 526 1.29 1.53 -26.78
C ILE A 526 2.79 1.80 -26.75
N THR A 527 3.35 1.98 -25.55
CA THR A 527 4.78 2.12 -25.30
C THR A 527 5.58 1.00 -25.97
N ARG A 528 5.11 -0.26 -25.91
CA ARG A 528 5.71 -1.40 -26.63
C ARG A 528 5.49 -1.35 -28.14
N SER A 529 4.35 -0.90 -28.64
CA SER A 529 4.11 -0.73 -30.08
C SER A 529 4.97 0.38 -30.71
N GLN A 530 5.21 1.48 -29.99
CA GLN A 530 6.10 2.56 -30.44
C GLN A 530 7.56 2.10 -30.55
N ARG A 531 8.04 1.30 -29.58
CA ARG A 531 9.32 0.58 -29.70
C ARG A 531 9.34 -0.40 -30.86
N GLN A 532 8.30 -1.23 -31.02
CA GLN A 532 8.25 -2.21 -32.11
C GLN A 532 8.43 -1.51 -33.46
N TYR A 533 7.66 -0.44 -33.72
CA TYR A 533 7.83 0.41 -34.91
C TYR A 533 9.26 0.95 -35.04
N ALA A 534 9.86 1.44 -33.95
CA ALA A 534 11.20 2.01 -33.98
C ALA A 534 12.28 0.96 -34.36
N TYR A 535 12.20 -0.25 -33.81
CA TYR A 535 13.07 -1.36 -34.23
C TYR A 535 12.78 -1.77 -35.69
N ASP A 536 11.51 -1.89 -36.08
CA ASP A 536 11.12 -2.33 -37.43
C ASP A 536 11.49 -1.32 -38.54
N ASN A 537 11.84 -0.07 -38.20
CA ASN A 537 12.20 0.99 -39.17
C ASN A 537 13.64 1.53 -39.04
N TYR A 538 14.29 1.44 -37.87
CA TYR A 538 15.61 2.04 -37.60
C TYR A 538 16.66 1.08 -37.05
N TYR A 539 16.30 -0.19 -36.77
CA TYR A 539 17.25 -1.22 -36.32
C TYR A 539 17.45 -2.26 -37.42
N ASP A 540 18.61 -2.24 -38.06
CA ASP A 540 19.03 -3.31 -38.97
C ASP A 540 19.40 -4.55 -38.13
N ARG A 541 18.82 -5.71 -38.49
CA ARG A 541 19.08 -7.00 -37.82
C ARG A 541 20.32 -7.71 -38.37
N ASP A 542 20.72 -7.40 -39.61
CA ASP A 542 21.81 -8.04 -40.33
C ASP A 542 23.12 -7.21 -40.24
N ASP A 543 23.04 -5.88 -40.11
CA ASP A 543 24.18 -5.01 -39.76
C ASP A 543 23.89 -4.06 -38.56
N PRO A 544 24.01 -4.54 -37.31
CA PRO A 544 23.76 -3.73 -36.11
C PRO A 544 24.73 -2.56 -35.89
N GLU A 545 25.90 -2.53 -36.55
CA GLU A 545 26.86 -1.42 -36.43
C GLU A 545 26.53 -0.25 -37.38
N CYS A 546 25.72 -0.51 -38.41
CA CYS A 546 25.23 0.49 -39.37
C CYS A 546 23.86 1.11 -38.99
N CYS A 547 23.27 0.69 -37.86
CA CYS A 547 22.01 1.23 -37.33
C CYS A 547 22.04 2.75 -37.09
N ASP A 548 20.96 3.44 -37.47
CA ASP A 548 20.71 4.82 -37.04
C ASP A 548 20.25 4.84 -35.59
N LEU A 549 21.21 4.79 -34.66
CA LEU A 549 20.97 4.78 -33.21
C LEU A 549 20.33 6.08 -32.71
N ASP A 550 20.52 7.22 -33.40
CA ASP A 550 19.93 8.50 -33.03
C ASP A 550 18.43 8.53 -33.39
N SER A 551 18.04 8.08 -34.59
CA SER A 551 16.63 7.90 -34.96
C SER A 551 15.97 6.79 -34.14
N LEU A 552 16.64 5.64 -33.93
CA LEU A 552 16.13 4.53 -33.13
C LEU A 552 15.86 4.94 -31.68
N SER A 553 16.81 5.62 -31.03
CA SER A 553 16.66 6.09 -29.64
C SER A 553 15.58 7.18 -29.54
N SER A 554 15.54 8.13 -30.46
CA SER A 554 14.50 9.16 -30.55
C SER A 554 13.11 8.56 -30.75
N ALA A 555 12.97 7.54 -31.61
CA ALA A 555 11.71 6.87 -31.88
C ALA A 555 11.26 5.91 -30.76
N CYS A 556 12.18 5.50 -29.88
CA CYS A 556 11.93 4.71 -28.66
C CYS A 556 11.68 5.56 -27.40
N ALA A 557 11.95 6.86 -27.43
CA ALA A 557 11.84 7.75 -26.27
C ALA A 557 10.38 8.11 -25.94
N GLU A 558 10.08 8.22 -24.64
CA GLU A 558 8.85 8.81 -24.11
C GLU A 558 9.18 10.10 -23.35
N ASP A 559 8.30 11.10 -23.38
CA ASP A 559 8.40 12.23 -22.46
C ASP A 559 8.27 11.77 -21.00
N GLU A 560 9.22 12.18 -20.17
CA GLU A 560 9.18 11.97 -18.73
C GLU A 560 8.76 13.24 -17.97
N ASN A 561 9.08 14.42 -18.51
CA ASN A 561 8.58 15.68 -17.99
C ASN A 561 7.20 16.01 -18.60
N TRP A 562 6.18 16.17 -17.76
CA TRP A 562 4.82 16.52 -18.17
C TRP A 562 4.42 17.80 -17.44
N SER A 563 3.78 18.75 -18.13
CA SER A 563 3.22 19.90 -17.43
C SER A 563 2.06 19.47 -16.52
N LEU A 564 1.79 20.26 -15.48
CA LEU A 564 0.62 20.04 -14.61
C LEU A 564 -0.67 19.98 -15.44
N GLN A 565 -0.79 20.80 -16.50
CA GLN A 565 -1.95 20.82 -17.39
C GLN A 565 -2.05 19.52 -18.22
N GLU A 566 -0.96 18.88 -18.60
CA GLU A 566 -1.05 17.59 -19.32
C GLU A 566 -1.33 16.43 -18.36
N MET A 567 -0.72 16.43 -17.17
CA MET A 567 -0.98 15.42 -16.13
C MET A 567 -2.46 15.42 -15.68
N TYR A 568 -3.03 16.61 -15.52
CA TYR A 568 -4.26 16.82 -14.75
C TYR A 568 -5.35 17.69 -15.42
N GLY A 569 -5.09 18.28 -16.59
CA GLY A 569 -5.87 19.38 -17.20
C GLY A 569 -7.30 19.09 -17.66
N GLN A 570 -7.85 17.93 -17.32
CA GLN A 570 -9.25 17.61 -17.55
C GLN A 570 -9.91 17.16 -16.26
N ALA A 571 -11.09 17.69 -15.99
CA ALA A 571 -11.97 17.17 -14.95
C ALA A 571 -12.21 15.66 -15.20
N ARG A 572 -11.70 14.83 -14.28
CA ARG A 572 -12.00 13.40 -14.22
C ARG A 572 -13.42 13.19 -13.66
N GLY A 573 -14.41 13.63 -14.43
CA GLY A 573 -15.81 13.32 -14.17
C GLY A 573 -16.09 11.82 -14.28
N HIS A 574 -17.35 11.42 -14.11
CA HIS A 574 -17.80 10.03 -14.12
C HIS A 574 -17.80 9.40 -15.54
N ARG A 575 -16.67 9.49 -16.26
CA ARG A 575 -16.47 8.87 -17.57
C ARG A 575 -16.37 7.34 -17.40
N PRO A 576 -17.03 6.54 -18.25
CA PRO A 576 -16.87 5.08 -18.20
C PRO A 576 -15.42 4.69 -18.52
N MET A 577 -14.95 3.60 -17.91
CA MET A 577 -13.53 3.21 -17.96
C MET A 577 -12.94 3.11 -19.39
N PRO A 578 -13.63 2.58 -20.41
CA PRO A 578 -13.12 2.62 -21.79
C PRO A 578 -12.86 4.04 -22.31
N ALA A 579 -13.71 5.01 -22.01
CA ALA A 579 -13.51 6.41 -22.40
C ALA A 579 -12.34 7.07 -21.65
N VAL A 580 -12.08 6.66 -20.40
CA VAL A 580 -10.88 7.08 -19.66
C VAL A 580 -9.63 6.56 -20.36
N VAL A 581 -9.57 5.25 -20.66
CA VAL A 581 -8.46 4.62 -21.38
C VAL A 581 -8.25 5.28 -22.74
N TYR A 582 -9.29 5.38 -23.58
CA TYR A 582 -9.26 6.05 -24.88
C TYR A 582 -8.64 7.46 -24.84
N SER A 583 -9.06 8.27 -23.86
CA SER A 583 -8.51 9.63 -23.68
C SER A 583 -7.05 9.64 -23.26
N MET A 584 -6.60 8.65 -22.48
CA MET A 584 -5.21 8.49 -22.07
C MET A 584 -4.31 7.96 -23.21
N ILE A 585 -4.83 7.04 -24.02
CA ILE A 585 -4.21 6.54 -25.26
C ILE A 585 -3.88 7.70 -26.20
N ARG A 586 -4.90 8.47 -26.59
CA ARG A 586 -4.74 9.59 -27.53
C ARG A 586 -3.88 10.72 -26.95
N ARG A 587 -3.96 11.02 -25.65
CA ARG A 587 -3.06 11.99 -25.01
C ARG A 587 -1.59 11.54 -25.09
N ARG A 588 -1.29 10.26 -24.85
CA ARG A 588 0.09 9.74 -24.96
C ARG A 588 0.63 9.79 -26.38
N ALA A 589 -0.17 9.37 -27.38
CA ALA A 589 0.24 9.44 -28.77
C ALA A 589 0.43 10.88 -29.27
N ARG A 590 -0.36 11.84 -28.80
CA ARG A 590 -0.17 13.27 -29.10
C ARG A 590 1.09 13.86 -28.48
N ALA A 591 1.37 13.57 -27.21
CA ALA A 591 2.60 14.03 -26.55
C ALA A 591 3.83 13.51 -27.30
N ALA A 592 3.87 12.20 -27.56
CA ALA A 592 4.93 11.56 -28.34
C ALA A 592 4.93 11.93 -29.85
N ASN A 593 4.00 12.75 -30.33
CA ASN A 593 3.78 13.09 -31.76
C ASN A 593 3.68 11.87 -32.70
N ARG A 594 3.03 10.79 -32.25
CA ARG A 594 2.94 9.48 -32.92
C ARG A 594 1.51 8.92 -32.93
N GLU A 595 0.53 9.71 -33.40
CA GLU A 595 -0.86 9.25 -33.63
C GLU A 595 -0.94 8.28 -34.84
N ASP A 596 0.02 8.33 -35.76
CA ASP A 596 0.22 7.41 -36.89
C ASP A 596 0.38 5.95 -36.45
N VAL A 597 1.29 5.66 -35.51
CA VAL A 597 1.62 4.30 -35.04
C VAL A 597 0.43 3.62 -34.36
N LEU A 598 -0.50 4.37 -33.76
CA LEU A 598 -1.75 3.82 -33.23
C LEU A 598 -2.67 3.30 -34.34
N MET A 599 -2.70 4.01 -35.47
CA MET A 599 -3.64 3.84 -36.58
C MET A 599 -3.18 2.76 -37.54
N GLU A 600 -1.93 2.80 -38.02
CA GLU A 600 -1.39 1.82 -38.99
C GLU A 600 -1.50 0.39 -38.48
N GLY A 601 -1.16 0.17 -37.22
CA GLY A 601 -1.17 -1.16 -36.62
C GLY A 601 -2.54 -1.63 -36.13
N GLY A 602 -3.60 -0.81 -36.16
CA GLY A 602 -4.90 -1.10 -35.52
C GLY A 602 -4.79 -1.38 -34.01
N VAL A 603 -3.79 -0.78 -33.35
CA VAL A 603 -3.45 -1.07 -31.95
C VAL A 603 -4.48 -0.46 -30.99
N GLU A 604 -4.91 0.78 -31.28
CA GLU A 604 -5.96 1.47 -30.53
C GLU A 604 -7.27 0.64 -30.52
N GLU A 605 -7.70 0.11 -31.66
CA GLU A 605 -8.90 -0.73 -31.77
C GLU A 605 -8.80 -2.02 -30.95
N ARG A 606 -7.68 -2.76 -31.05
CA ARG A 606 -7.49 -4.02 -30.30
C ARG A 606 -7.45 -3.79 -28.80
N ILE A 607 -6.77 -2.73 -28.34
CA ILE A 607 -6.75 -2.35 -26.93
C ILE A 607 -8.15 -1.95 -26.48
N MET A 608 -8.86 -1.10 -27.23
CA MET A 608 -10.22 -0.64 -26.89
C MET A 608 -11.24 -1.78 -26.84
N LYS A 609 -11.23 -2.68 -27.82
CA LYS A 609 -12.09 -3.89 -27.82
C LYS A 609 -11.84 -4.75 -26.59
N HIS A 610 -10.57 -4.99 -26.25
CA HIS A 610 -10.24 -5.76 -25.04
C HIS A 610 -10.72 -5.03 -23.79
N VAL A 611 -10.48 -3.72 -23.69
CA VAL A 611 -10.93 -2.85 -22.59
C VAL A 611 -12.46 -2.85 -22.42
N GLU A 612 -13.24 -2.99 -23.50
CA GLU A 612 -14.70 -3.17 -23.44
C GLU A 612 -15.14 -4.59 -23.02
N GLU A 613 -14.45 -5.63 -23.48
CA GLU A 613 -14.64 -7.02 -23.03
C GLU A 613 -14.35 -7.13 -21.52
N LEU A 614 -13.26 -6.51 -21.06
CA LEU A 614 -12.86 -6.41 -19.66
C LEU A 614 -13.82 -5.58 -18.82
N ALA A 615 -14.37 -4.48 -19.34
CA ALA A 615 -15.39 -3.71 -18.63
C ALA A 615 -16.63 -4.57 -18.29
N LYS A 616 -17.05 -5.44 -19.23
CA LYS A 616 -18.16 -6.38 -19.03
C LYS A 616 -17.82 -7.45 -17.98
N ALA A 617 -16.58 -7.94 -17.95
CA ALA A 617 -16.10 -8.89 -16.95
C ALA A 617 -16.01 -8.27 -15.54
N VAL A 618 -15.43 -7.06 -15.41
CA VAL A 618 -15.33 -6.32 -14.13
C VAL A 618 -16.71 -5.99 -13.54
N LEU A 619 -17.71 -5.70 -14.39
CA LEU A 619 -19.11 -5.51 -13.98
C LEU A 619 -19.82 -6.81 -13.58
N CYS A 620 -19.25 -7.99 -13.90
CA CYS A 620 -19.84 -9.29 -13.62
C CYS A 620 -18.83 -10.20 -12.88
N PRO A 621 -18.67 -10.05 -11.55
CA PRO A 621 -17.61 -10.71 -10.77
C PRO A 621 -17.64 -12.24 -10.77
N THR A 622 -18.71 -12.87 -11.25
CA THR A 622 -18.77 -14.32 -11.52
C THR A 622 -17.84 -14.76 -12.65
N SER A 623 -17.33 -13.84 -13.47
CA SER A 623 -16.25 -14.10 -14.44
C SER A 623 -14.85 -14.16 -13.82
N LEU A 624 -14.71 -13.79 -12.55
CA LEU A 624 -13.47 -13.89 -11.76
C LEU A 624 -13.45 -15.11 -10.82
N LEU A 625 -14.50 -15.95 -10.87
CA LEU A 625 -14.66 -17.18 -10.09
C LEU A 625 -14.16 -18.40 -10.87
#